data_AF-A0A349PDC6-F1
#
_entry.id   AF-A0A349PDC6-F1
#
_cell.length_a   1.000
_cell.length_b   1.000
_cell.length_c   1.000
_cell.angle_alpha   90.00
_cell.angle_beta   90.00
_cell.angle_gamma   90.00
#
_symmetry.space_group_name_H-M   'P 1'
#
loop_
_entity.id
_entity.type
_entity.pdbx_description
1 polymer ?
#
loop_
_entity_poly.entity_id
_entity_poly.type
_entity_poly.pdbx_seq_one_letter_code
_entity_poly.pdbx_strand_id
1 'polypeptide(L)'
;MPRNRRPRRRLPGGGRIKTCPSCGYGNPDASPKCGICARDISTVPVIVERLPEKESLGLILTGLLLVVCGLAFFVSGRFADKPARPASWETEFSDEASFGYEGVLYSLDKMGQMRFLPREAKRKIVPLMYSPDDRVACAAVRLIGGWLRSGEEPEDEQFWLGILAKAASSGSPAVRRQAALAAEPGGAGKKGKKAR
;
A
#
# COMPACT_ATOMS: atom_id res chain seq x y z
N MET A 1 13.49 -28.56 2.68
CA MET A 1 12.92 -29.05 3.95
C MET A 1 12.01 -27.99 4.56
N PRO A 2 10.71 -28.22 4.68
CA PRO A 2 9.77 -27.22 5.21
C PRO A 2 9.86 -27.15 6.74
N ARG A 3 10.14 -25.96 7.29
CA ARG A 3 10.11 -25.70 8.73
C ARG A 3 8.66 -25.63 9.19
N ASN A 4 8.19 -26.74 9.75
CA ASN A 4 6.86 -26.92 10.33
C ASN A 4 6.72 -26.04 11.59
N ARG A 5 6.24 -24.79 11.43
CA ARG A 5 5.93 -23.89 12.56
C ARG A 5 4.63 -24.36 13.20
N ARG A 6 4.73 -25.19 14.25
CA ARG A 6 3.58 -25.52 15.09
C ARG A 6 3.12 -24.29 15.90
N PRO A 7 1.80 -24.12 16.12
CA PRO A 7 1.28 -23.00 16.89
C PRO A 7 1.75 -23.06 18.35
N ARG A 8 2.23 -21.92 18.87
CA ARG A 8 2.58 -21.72 20.28
C ARG A 8 1.32 -21.91 21.12
N ARG A 9 1.20 -23.03 21.84
CA ARG A 9 0.21 -23.15 22.91
C ARG A 9 0.60 -22.15 24.00
N ARG A 10 -0.22 -21.11 24.19
CA ARG A 10 -0.12 -20.24 25.36
C ARG A 10 -0.53 -21.08 26.58
N LEU A 11 0.35 -21.20 27.56
CA LEU A 11 0.02 -21.82 28.84
C LEU A 11 -0.89 -20.87 29.62
N PRO A 12 -1.94 -21.37 30.30
CA PRO A 12 -2.83 -20.55 31.09
C PRO A 12 -2.15 -20.17 32.42
N GLY A 13 -2.13 -18.88 32.71
CA GLY A 13 -1.50 -18.30 33.91
C GLY A 13 -0.24 -17.54 33.55
N GLY A 14 -0.15 -16.28 33.99
CA GLY A 14 1.04 -15.41 33.85
C GLY A 14 2.24 -15.98 34.59
N GLY A 15 2.77 -17.07 34.04
CA GLY A 15 3.82 -17.88 34.61
C GLY A 15 5.17 -17.33 34.20
N ARG A 16 6.08 -17.32 35.16
CA ARG A 16 7.52 -17.17 34.94
C ARG A 16 7.99 -18.24 33.94
N ILE A 17 8.49 -17.82 32.77
CA ILE A 17 8.96 -18.72 31.72
C ILE A 17 10.45 -18.55 31.46
N LYS A 18 11.14 -19.66 31.21
CA LYS A 18 12.54 -19.72 30.74
C LYS A 18 12.56 -20.09 29.27
N THR A 19 13.15 -19.26 28.42
CA THR A 19 13.23 -19.54 26.99
C THR A 19 14.50 -20.31 26.67
N CYS A 20 14.38 -21.53 26.14
CA CYS A 20 15.55 -22.34 25.80
C CYS A 20 16.38 -21.67 24.69
N PRO A 21 17.68 -21.40 24.88
CA PRO A 21 18.51 -20.72 23.88
C PRO A 21 18.74 -21.57 22.62
N SER A 22 18.58 -22.89 22.73
CA SER A 22 18.86 -23.82 21.63
C SER A 22 17.69 -23.98 20.67
N CYS A 23 16.45 -23.92 21.14
CA CYS A 23 15.25 -24.18 20.33
C CYS A 23 14.17 -23.09 20.44
N GLY A 24 14.33 -22.13 21.35
CA GLY A 24 13.37 -21.04 21.58
C GLY A 24 12.08 -21.47 22.29
N TYR A 25 12.01 -22.69 22.82
CA TYR A 25 10.82 -23.15 23.55
C TYR A 25 10.71 -22.49 24.93
N GLY A 26 9.52 -22.02 25.27
CA GLY A 26 9.20 -21.50 26.61
C GLY A 26 8.93 -22.64 27.57
N ASN A 27 9.76 -22.79 28.58
CA ASN A 27 9.65 -23.81 29.62
C ASN A 27 9.20 -23.13 30.93
N PRO A 28 8.50 -23.85 31.82
CA PRO A 28 8.16 -23.32 33.13
C PRO A 28 9.42 -23.08 33.98
N ASP A 29 9.40 -22.07 34.85
CA ASP A 29 10.54 -21.71 35.72
C ASP A 29 11.10 -22.90 36.52
N ALA A 30 10.22 -23.75 37.04
CA ALA A 30 10.59 -24.91 37.85
C ALA A 30 11.30 -26.03 37.07
N SER A 31 11.36 -25.97 35.72
CA SER A 31 12.00 -27.01 34.92
C SER A 31 13.51 -26.77 34.76
N PRO A 32 14.38 -27.73 35.14
CA PRO A 32 15.82 -27.62 34.94
C PRO A 32 16.23 -27.95 33.50
N LYS A 33 15.39 -28.67 32.74
CA LYS A 33 15.69 -29.10 31.36
C LYS A 33 14.60 -28.68 30.40
N CYS A 34 14.98 -28.41 29.16
CA CYS A 34 14.03 -28.09 28.11
C CYS A 34 13.17 -29.31 27.75
N GLY A 35 11.85 -29.15 27.74
CA GLY A 35 10.91 -30.22 27.38
C GLY A 35 10.98 -30.68 25.92
N ILE A 36 11.72 -29.98 25.05
CA ILE A 36 11.88 -30.34 23.64
C ILE A 36 13.24 -30.97 23.37
N CYS A 37 14.33 -30.26 23.67
CA CYS A 37 15.68 -30.71 23.32
C CYS A 37 16.46 -31.29 24.50
N ALA A 38 15.82 -31.46 25.67
CA ALA A 38 16.41 -31.97 26.92
C ALA A 38 17.64 -31.20 27.43
N ARG A 39 18.00 -30.08 26.79
CA ARG A 39 19.12 -29.23 27.16
C ARG A 39 18.89 -28.62 28.54
N ASP A 40 19.95 -28.53 29.33
CA ASP A 40 19.93 -27.84 30.61
C ASP A 40 19.63 -26.35 30.41
N ILE A 41 18.63 -25.85 31.15
CA ILE A 41 18.16 -24.46 31.12
C ILE A 41 18.11 -23.88 32.54
N SER A 42 18.76 -24.52 33.52
CA SER A 42 18.83 -24.06 34.91
C SER A 42 19.41 -22.65 35.05
N THR A 43 20.33 -22.27 34.17
CA THR A 43 21.01 -20.96 34.15
C THR A 43 20.31 -19.89 33.31
N VAL A 44 19.20 -20.23 32.64
CA VAL A 44 18.48 -19.30 31.77
C VAL A 44 17.65 -18.32 32.60
N PRO A 45 17.75 -17.00 32.35
CA PRO A 45 16.99 -16.00 33.10
C PRO A 45 15.48 -16.16 32.85
N VAL A 46 14.73 -15.99 33.93
CA VAL A 46 13.27 -16.03 33.91
C VAL A 46 12.72 -14.73 33.33
N ILE A 47 11.88 -14.86 32.31
CA ILE A 47 11.11 -13.76 31.76
C ILE A 47 9.75 -13.76 32.47
N VAL A 48 9.43 -12.65 33.12
CA VAL A 48 8.10 -12.40 33.66
C VAL A 48 7.27 -11.78 32.53
N GLU A 49 6.39 -12.57 31.91
CA GLU A 49 5.34 -11.97 31.09
C GLU A 49 4.43 -11.16 32.00
N ARG A 50 4.50 -9.83 31.90
CA ARG A 50 3.48 -8.96 32.50
C ARG A 50 2.17 -9.27 31.80
N LEU A 51 1.13 -9.63 32.56
CA LEU A 51 -0.22 -9.70 32.01
C LEU A 51 -0.55 -8.33 31.38
N PRO A 52 -1.20 -8.28 30.20
CA PRO A 52 -1.77 -7.04 29.71
C PRO A 52 -2.77 -6.53 30.77
N GLU A 53 -2.45 -5.37 31.33
CA GLU A 53 -3.32 -4.68 32.28
C GLU A 53 -4.59 -4.26 31.53
N LYS A 54 -5.76 -4.65 32.07
CA LYS A 54 -7.14 -4.36 31.63
C LYS A 54 -7.31 -3.24 30.56
N GLU A 55 -7.06 -3.56 29.29
CA GLU A 55 -7.51 -2.74 28.14
C GLU A 55 -8.94 -3.09 27.69
N SER A 56 -9.67 -3.87 28.49
CA SER A 56 -11.03 -4.31 28.13
C SER A 56 -12.01 -3.15 28.03
N LEU A 57 -11.83 -2.07 28.79
CA LEU A 57 -12.77 -0.94 28.77
C LEU A 57 -12.65 -0.12 27.48
N GLY A 58 -11.45 0.07 26.95
CA GLY A 58 -11.22 0.80 25.69
C GLY A 58 -11.75 0.04 24.47
N LEU A 59 -11.60 -1.28 24.46
CA LEU A 59 -12.18 -2.15 23.42
C LEU A 59 -13.71 -2.20 23.47
N ILE A 60 -14.30 -2.19 24.68
CA ILE A 60 -15.76 -2.13 24.82
C ILE A 60 -16.30 -0.77 24.37
N LEU A 61 -15.63 0.33 24.74
CA LEU A 61 -16.04 1.69 24.36
C LEU A 61 -15.96 1.92 22.85
N THR A 62 -14.89 1.45 22.20
CA THR A 62 -14.74 1.52 20.74
C THR A 62 -15.77 0.63 20.02
N GLY A 63 -16.06 -0.55 20.55
CA GLY A 63 -17.14 -1.40 20.06
C GLY A 63 -18.52 -0.73 20.13
N LEU A 64 -18.83 -0.10 21.27
CA LEU A 64 -20.09 0.64 21.47
C LEU A 64 -20.21 1.83 20.52
N LEU A 65 -19.13 2.57 20.32
CA LEU A 65 -19.10 3.71 19.39
C LEU A 65 -19.40 3.27 17.94
N LEU A 66 -18.79 2.16 17.48
CA LEU A 66 -19.05 1.64 16.13
C LEU A 66 -20.50 1.18 15.97
N VAL A 67 -21.09 0.57 17.00
CA VAL A 67 -22.51 0.17 16.97
C VAL A 67 -23.42 1.40 16.90
N VAL A 68 -23.11 2.46 17.65
CA VAL A 68 -23.86 3.73 17.59
C VAL A 68 -23.74 4.39 16.20
N CYS A 69 -22.54 4.42 15.61
CA CYS A 69 -22.35 4.92 14.26
C CYS A 69 -23.11 4.11 13.21
N GLY A 70 -23.12 2.78 13.32
CA GLY A 70 -23.87 1.90 12.42
C GLY A 70 -25.38 2.10 12.54
N LEU A 71 -25.89 2.26 13.77
CA LEU A 71 -27.30 2.57 14.03
C LEU A 71 -27.69 3.95 13.48
N ALA A 72 -26.85 4.96 13.67
CA ALA A 72 -27.07 6.28 13.11
C ALA A 72 -27.17 6.21 11.58
N PHE A 73 -26.24 5.51 10.91
CA PHE A 73 -26.27 5.34 9.46
C PHE A 73 -27.51 4.56 8.98
N PHE A 74 -27.93 3.54 9.73
CA PHE A 74 -29.12 2.75 9.41
C PHE A 74 -30.41 3.57 9.57
N VAL A 75 -30.51 4.39 10.62
CA VAL A 75 -31.65 5.29 10.83
C VAL A 75 -31.65 6.38 9.75
N SER A 76 -30.53 7.07 9.52
CA SER A 76 -30.43 8.11 8.49
C SER A 76 -30.68 7.58 7.07
N GLY A 77 -30.21 6.36 6.76
CA GLY A 77 -30.43 5.72 5.45
C GLY A 77 -31.87 5.25 5.23
N ARG A 78 -32.63 4.96 6.30
CA ARG A 78 -34.05 4.56 6.23
C ARG A 78 -35.02 5.75 6.07
N PHE A 79 -34.56 6.98 6.32
CA PHE A 79 -35.36 8.20 6.16
C PHE A 79 -35.05 8.97 4.86
N ALA A 80 -34.23 8.43 3.97
CA ALA A 80 -33.86 9.07 2.70
C ALA A 80 -34.93 8.93 1.59
N ASP A 81 -36.14 8.47 1.91
CA ASP A 81 -37.30 8.60 1.01
C ASP A 81 -37.93 10.00 1.18
N LYS A 82 -37.29 10.97 0.52
CA LYS A 82 -37.72 12.33 0.09
C LYS A 82 -38.50 13.20 1.11
N PRO A 83 -38.04 14.46 1.26
CA PRO A 83 -38.88 15.54 0.74
C PRO A 83 -38.12 16.69 0.06
N ALA A 84 -38.92 17.54 -0.59
CA ALA A 84 -38.56 18.64 -1.47
C ALA A 84 -37.68 19.75 -0.85
N ARG A 85 -36.75 20.26 -1.69
CA ARG A 85 -36.12 21.61 -1.80
C ARG A 85 -36.10 22.52 -0.56
N PRO A 86 -34.97 23.21 -0.27
CA PRO A 86 -34.84 24.58 -0.78
C PRO A 86 -33.41 24.96 -1.24
N ALA A 87 -33.36 26.04 -2.01
CA ALA A 87 -32.12 26.66 -2.46
C ALA A 87 -31.35 27.26 -1.27
N SER A 88 -30.20 26.69 -0.93
CA SER A 88 -29.15 27.42 -0.26
C SER A 88 -27.80 26.80 -0.59
N TRP A 89 -27.02 27.53 -1.38
CA TRP A 89 -25.57 27.57 -1.46
C TRP A 89 -24.82 26.75 -0.40
N GLU A 90 -23.81 26.03 -0.89
CA GLU A 90 -22.74 25.31 -0.16
C GLU A 90 -22.86 23.78 -0.11
N THR A 91 -21.91 23.17 -0.82
CA THR A 91 -21.55 21.73 -0.86
C THR A 91 -22.45 20.80 -1.68
N GLU A 92 -22.60 21.11 -2.96
CA GLU A 92 -22.88 20.09 -3.99
C GLU A 92 -21.62 19.24 -4.23
N PHE A 93 -21.45 18.17 -3.45
CA PHE A 93 -20.99 16.91 -4.02
C PHE A 93 -22.18 16.34 -4.83
N SER A 94 -22.34 16.80 -6.07
CA SER A 94 -23.34 16.28 -7.02
C SER A 94 -22.89 14.92 -7.52
N ASP A 95 -23.83 13.96 -7.51
CA ASP A 95 -23.75 12.58 -8.00
C ASP A 95 -23.55 12.49 -9.54
N GLU A 96 -22.54 13.18 -10.05
CA GLU A 96 -22.01 13.08 -11.41
C GLU A 96 -20.53 12.73 -11.32
N ALA A 97 -20.21 11.56 -10.78
CA ALA A 97 -18.92 10.90 -10.94
C ALA A 97 -18.70 10.49 -12.41
N SER A 98 -18.81 11.43 -13.34
CA SER A 98 -18.02 11.40 -14.54
C SER A 98 -16.57 11.43 -14.08
N PHE A 99 -15.83 10.35 -14.32
CA PHE A 99 -14.38 10.34 -14.15
C PHE A 99 -13.79 11.31 -15.16
N GLY A 100 -13.86 12.61 -14.87
CA GLY A 100 -13.35 13.67 -15.72
C GLY A 100 -11.84 13.52 -15.89
N TYR A 101 -11.31 14.14 -16.95
CA TYR A 101 -9.88 14.09 -17.24
C TYR A 101 -9.01 14.56 -16.05
N GLU A 102 -9.52 15.44 -15.19
CA GLU A 102 -8.84 15.85 -13.94
C GLU A 102 -8.64 14.68 -12.95
N GLY A 103 -9.62 13.80 -12.79
CA GLY A 103 -9.48 12.61 -11.96
C GLY A 103 -8.45 11.63 -12.52
N VAL A 104 -8.37 11.53 -13.85
CA VAL A 104 -7.37 10.71 -14.54
C VAL A 104 -5.97 11.30 -14.34
N LEU A 105 -5.80 12.62 -14.49
CA LEU A 105 -4.54 13.31 -14.25
C LEU A 105 -4.04 13.12 -12.81
N TYR A 106 -4.95 13.28 -11.83
CA TYR A 106 -4.64 13.01 -10.42
C TYR A 106 -4.17 11.56 -10.20
N SER A 107 -4.88 10.60 -10.80
CA SER A 107 -4.54 9.18 -10.69
C SER A 107 -3.20 8.85 -11.32
N LEU A 108 -2.87 9.45 -12.47
CA LEU A 108 -1.57 9.32 -13.13
C LEU A 108 -0.44 9.90 -12.25
N ASP A 109 -0.66 11.07 -11.64
CA ASP A 109 0.32 11.67 -10.73
C ASP A 109 0.56 10.77 -9.50
N LYS A 110 -0.50 10.26 -8.90
CA LYS A 110 -0.40 9.32 -7.77
C LYS A 110 0.27 8.00 -8.14
N MET A 111 0.01 7.48 -9.34
CA MET A 111 0.71 6.30 -9.85
C MET A 111 2.21 6.51 -10.00
N GLY A 112 2.66 7.72 -10.39
CA GLY A 112 4.08 8.05 -10.47
C GLY A 112 4.78 8.16 -9.11
N GLN A 113 4.03 8.44 -8.05
CA GLN A 113 4.58 8.54 -6.69
C GLN A 113 4.69 7.19 -5.99
N MET A 114 4.01 6.15 -6.49
CA MET A 114 4.05 4.82 -5.90
C MET A 114 5.37 4.12 -6.21
N ARG A 115 6.13 3.81 -5.17
CA ARG A 115 7.39 3.05 -5.27
C ARG A 115 7.18 1.63 -5.81
N PHE A 116 6.06 0.99 -5.46
CA PHE A 116 5.77 -0.37 -5.88
C PHE A 116 4.43 -0.38 -6.61
N LEU A 117 4.48 -0.18 -7.93
CA LEU A 117 3.31 -0.34 -8.80
C LEU A 117 3.43 -1.67 -9.57
N PRO A 118 2.47 -2.60 -9.43
CA PRO A 118 2.50 -3.87 -10.17
C PRO A 118 2.58 -3.65 -11.69
N ARG A 119 3.28 -4.55 -12.38
CA ARG A 119 3.49 -4.49 -13.85
C ARG A 119 2.19 -4.41 -14.62
N GLU A 120 1.19 -5.18 -14.21
CA GLU A 120 -0.14 -5.21 -14.84
C GLU A 120 -0.84 -3.85 -14.72
N ALA A 121 -0.64 -3.15 -13.60
CA ALA A 121 -1.19 -1.82 -13.39
C ALA A 121 -0.47 -0.77 -14.25
N LYS A 122 0.86 -0.85 -14.40
CA LYS A 122 1.62 0.03 -15.31
C LYS A 122 1.12 -0.08 -16.75
N ARG A 123 0.85 -1.31 -17.22
CA ARG A 123 0.36 -1.57 -18.59
C ARG A 123 -1.02 -0.96 -18.88
N LYS A 124 -1.85 -0.71 -17.86
CA LYS A 124 -3.14 -0.03 -18.02
C LYS A 124 -3.03 1.43 -18.48
N ILE A 125 -1.82 2.01 -18.44
CA ILE A 125 -1.58 3.40 -18.86
C ILE A 125 -1.43 3.53 -20.38
N VAL A 126 -1.08 2.45 -21.08
CA VAL A 126 -0.83 2.47 -22.54
C VAL A 126 -2.02 3.06 -23.33
N PRO A 127 -3.28 2.68 -23.07
CA PRO A 127 -4.42 3.28 -23.77
C PRO A 127 -4.57 4.80 -23.52
N LEU A 128 -4.17 5.29 -22.34
CA LEU A 128 -4.32 6.70 -21.97
C LEU A 128 -3.40 7.63 -22.77
N MET A 129 -2.33 7.11 -23.37
CA MET A 129 -1.47 7.87 -24.29
C MET A 129 -2.16 8.28 -25.58
N TYR A 130 -3.28 7.62 -25.91
CA TYR A 130 -4.11 7.91 -27.08
C TYR A 130 -5.44 8.54 -26.68
N SER A 131 -5.52 9.09 -25.46
CA SER A 131 -6.67 9.88 -25.01
C SER A 131 -6.87 11.08 -25.95
N PRO A 132 -8.12 11.47 -26.25
CA PRO A 132 -8.39 12.69 -27.00
C PRO A 132 -7.98 13.96 -26.23
N ASP A 133 -7.84 13.89 -24.90
CA ASP A 133 -7.25 14.97 -24.10
C ASP A 133 -5.72 14.87 -24.10
N ASP A 134 -5.08 15.84 -24.75
CA ASP A 134 -3.62 15.98 -24.85
C ASP A 134 -2.95 16.05 -23.47
N ARG A 135 -3.58 16.60 -22.44
CA ARG A 135 -3.02 16.69 -21.08
C ARG A 135 -2.87 15.30 -20.50
N VAL A 136 -3.89 14.46 -20.64
CA VAL A 136 -3.89 13.07 -20.16
C VAL A 136 -2.87 12.24 -20.94
N ALA A 137 -2.87 12.38 -22.27
CA ALA A 137 -1.91 11.69 -23.12
C ALA A 137 -0.46 12.07 -22.78
N CYS A 138 -0.16 13.36 -22.62
CA CYS A 138 1.16 13.84 -22.22
C CYS A 138 1.54 13.39 -20.81
N ALA A 139 0.60 13.37 -19.86
CA ALA A 139 0.83 12.90 -18.50
C ALA A 139 1.19 11.40 -18.48
N ALA A 140 0.48 10.57 -19.24
CA ALA A 140 0.76 9.15 -19.40
C ALA A 140 2.16 8.91 -20.00
N VAL A 141 2.51 9.64 -21.07
CA VAL A 141 3.83 9.58 -21.71
C VAL A 141 4.93 9.97 -20.73
N ARG A 142 4.75 11.06 -19.99
CA ARG A 142 5.73 11.56 -19.01
C ARG A 142 5.96 10.54 -17.90
N LEU A 143 4.90 9.89 -17.43
CA LEU A 143 4.96 8.86 -16.41
C LEU A 143 5.75 7.64 -16.88
N ILE A 144 5.48 7.15 -18.09
CA ILE A 144 6.25 6.03 -18.69
C ILE A 144 7.73 6.39 -18.84
N GLY A 145 8.04 7.58 -19.34
CA GLY A 145 9.43 8.05 -19.40
C GLY A 145 10.09 8.17 -18.03
N GLY A 146 9.31 8.49 -16.99
CA GLY A 146 9.78 8.50 -15.60
C GLY A 146 10.25 7.12 -15.13
N TRP A 147 9.46 6.08 -15.42
CA TRP A 147 9.81 4.69 -15.10
C TRP A 147 10.99 4.16 -15.91
N LEU A 148 11.07 4.55 -17.19
CA LEU A 148 12.20 4.18 -18.03
C LEU A 148 13.52 4.72 -17.45
N ARG A 149 13.52 6.00 -17.02
CA ARG A 149 14.69 6.64 -16.42
C ARG A 149 15.03 6.15 -15.02
N SER A 150 14.06 5.61 -14.27
CA SER A 150 14.36 5.05 -12.94
C SER A 150 15.13 3.72 -13.03
N GLY A 151 15.10 3.04 -14.19
CA GLY A 151 15.79 1.78 -14.41
C GLY A 151 15.30 0.64 -13.49
N GLU A 152 14.08 0.77 -12.96
CA GLU A 152 13.56 -0.12 -11.92
C GLU A 152 13.16 -1.50 -12.49
N GLU A 153 12.83 -1.58 -13.79
CA GLU A 153 12.43 -2.82 -14.46
C GLU A 153 13.07 -2.94 -15.86
N PRO A 154 14.30 -3.48 -15.96
CA PRO A 154 15.02 -3.57 -17.24
C PRO A 154 14.35 -4.51 -18.25
N GLU A 155 13.58 -5.50 -17.80
CA GLU A 155 12.92 -6.46 -18.69
C GLU A 155 11.79 -5.82 -19.52
N ASP A 156 11.18 -4.72 -19.04
CA ASP A 156 10.10 -4.02 -19.75
C ASP A 156 10.63 -2.79 -20.52
N GLU A 157 11.93 -2.51 -20.48
CA GLU A 157 12.53 -1.30 -21.06
C GLU A 157 12.25 -1.20 -22.57
N GLN A 158 12.49 -2.29 -23.31
CA GLN A 158 12.23 -2.36 -24.76
C GLN A 158 10.74 -2.20 -25.09
N PHE A 159 9.86 -2.74 -24.23
CA PHE A 159 8.42 -2.58 -24.39
C PHE A 159 8.02 -1.10 -24.27
N TRP A 160 8.48 -0.42 -23.22
CA TRP A 160 8.18 1.00 -23.00
C TRP A 160 8.78 1.90 -24.08
N LEU A 161 10.01 1.63 -24.52
CA LEU A 161 10.64 2.34 -25.63
C LEU A 161 9.84 2.17 -26.94
N GLY A 162 9.38 0.96 -27.24
CA GLY A 162 8.53 0.71 -28.42
C GLY A 162 7.21 1.49 -28.38
N ILE A 163 6.58 1.56 -27.19
CA ILE A 163 5.35 2.35 -27.00
C ILE A 163 5.61 3.85 -27.16
N LEU A 164 6.69 4.37 -26.57
CA LEU A 164 7.07 5.79 -26.71
C LEU A 164 7.43 6.15 -28.15
N ALA A 165 8.16 5.28 -28.87
CA ALA A 165 8.50 5.48 -30.28
C ALA A 165 7.22 5.54 -31.14
N LYS A 166 6.25 4.65 -30.87
CA LYS A 166 4.96 4.68 -31.56
C LYS A 166 4.22 6.00 -31.29
N ALA A 167 4.14 6.43 -30.03
CA ALA A 167 3.52 7.70 -29.66
C ALA A 167 4.24 8.92 -30.28
N ALA A 168 5.57 8.87 -30.43
CA ALA A 168 6.37 9.90 -31.10
C ALA A 168 6.07 10.00 -32.61
N SER A 169 5.68 8.90 -33.25
CA SER A 169 5.30 8.88 -34.67
C SER A 169 3.84 9.27 -34.93
N SER A 170 2.91 8.84 -34.07
CA SER A 170 1.47 8.88 -34.35
C SER A 170 0.65 9.78 -33.43
N GLY A 171 1.24 10.36 -32.37
CA GLY A 171 0.53 11.20 -31.42
C GLY A 171 0.22 12.61 -31.95
N SER A 172 -0.53 13.39 -31.15
CA SER A 172 -0.69 14.83 -31.37
C SER A 172 0.68 15.55 -31.29
N PRO A 173 0.81 16.79 -31.81
CA PRO A 173 2.10 17.51 -31.77
C PRO A 173 2.71 17.62 -30.37
N ALA A 174 1.90 17.82 -29.33
CA ALA A 174 2.35 17.88 -27.94
C ALA A 174 2.85 16.51 -27.45
N VAL A 175 2.06 15.46 -27.69
CA VAL A 175 2.40 14.07 -27.33
C VAL A 175 3.67 13.61 -28.02
N ARG A 176 3.84 13.92 -29.31
CA ARG A 176 5.04 13.54 -30.07
C ARG A 176 6.32 14.12 -29.50
N ARG A 177 6.30 15.43 -29.19
CA ARG A 177 7.43 16.11 -28.54
C ARG A 177 7.72 15.49 -27.17
N GLN A 178 6.69 15.26 -26.37
CA GLN A 178 6.84 14.68 -25.04
C GLN A 178 7.36 13.24 -25.09
N ALA A 179 6.93 12.45 -26.06
CA ALA A 179 7.36 11.06 -26.24
C ALA A 179 8.82 10.98 -26.70
N ALA A 180 9.24 11.86 -27.62
CA ALA A 180 10.65 11.97 -28.00
C ALA A 180 11.54 12.30 -26.80
N LEU A 181 11.16 13.29 -25.98
CA LEU A 181 11.90 13.63 -24.75
C LEU A 181 11.90 12.51 -23.71
N ALA A 182 10.83 11.71 -23.66
CA ALA A 182 10.70 10.61 -22.72
C ALA A 182 11.51 9.36 -23.11
N ALA A 183 11.75 9.16 -24.41
CA ALA A 183 12.50 8.04 -24.96
C ALA A 183 14.03 8.24 -24.89
N GLU A 184 14.49 9.48 -24.69
CA GLU A 184 15.90 9.75 -24.44
C GLU A 184 16.36 9.03 -23.16
N PRO A 185 17.38 8.15 -23.23
CA PRO A 185 17.92 7.49 -22.06
C PRO A 185 18.42 8.56 -21.10
N GLY A 186 17.83 8.60 -19.91
CA GLY A 186 18.19 9.59 -18.90
C GLY A 186 19.67 9.48 -18.60
N GLY A 187 20.46 10.42 -19.12
CA GLY A 187 21.85 10.60 -18.73
C GLY A 187 21.90 10.63 -17.22
N ALA A 188 22.56 9.63 -16.64
CA ALA A 188 22.70 9.42 -15.21
C ALA A 188 23.00 10.77 -14.54
N GLY A 189 21.99 11.34 -13.90
CA GLY A 189 22.18 12.43 -12.96
C GLY A 189 23.10 11.88 -11.89
N LYS A 190 24.40 12.15 -12.02
CA LYS A 190 25.41 12.02 -10.97
C LYS A 190 24.88 12.80 -9.77
N LYS A 191 24.07 12.16 -8.93
CA LYS A 191 23.75 12.67 -7.60
C LYS A 191 25.07 12.62 -6.84
N GLY A 192 25.72 13.78 -6.78
CA GLY A 192 26.91 14.01 -6.00
C GLY A 192 26.71 13.45 -4.61
N LYS A 193 27.49 12.42 -4.30
CA LYS A 193 27.68 11.86 -2.97
C LYS A 193 28.31 12.98 -2.13
N LYS A 194 27.50 13.85 -1.52
CA LYS A 194 28.00 14.75 -0.47
C LYS A 194 28.23 13.89 0.76
N ALA A 195 29.48 13.51 0.94
CA ALA A 195 30.00 13.07 2.23
C ALA A 195 29.98 14.27 3.18
N ARG A 196 29.24 14.16 4.28
CA ARG A 196 29.58 14.79 5.55
C ARG A 196 28.92 14.03 6.69
#